data_AF-A0A6J4KHF8-F1
#
_entry.id   AF-A0A6J4KHF8-F1
#
_cell.length_a   1.000
_cell.length_b   1.000
_cell.length_c   1.000
_cell.angle_alpha   90.00
_cell.angle_beta   90.00
_cell.angle_gamma   90.00
#
_symmetry.space_group_name_H-M   'P 1'
#
loop_
_entity.id
_entity.type
_entity.pdbx_description
1 polymer ?
#
loop_
_entity_poly.entity_id
_entity_poly.type
_entity_poly.pdbx_seq_one_letter_code
_entity_poly.pdbx_strand_id
1 'polypeptide(L)' 'MSNPITDAPRVRAPELPAGLDWINTSGRALTLAELRGRVVLLDFWTYG' A
#
# COMPACT_ATOMS: atom_id res chain seq x y z
N MET A 1 30.13 3.32 9.06
CA MET A 1 28.96 2.41 8.96
C MET A 1 27.77 3.25 8.52
N SER A 2 27.31 3.09 7.28
CA SER A 2 26.11 3.76 6.76
C SER A 2 24.87 3.11 7.35
N ASN A 3 23.90 3.92 7.78
CA ASN A 3 22.62 3.44 8.30
C ASN A 3 21.71 3.07 7.13
N PRO A 4 21.38 1.78 6.91
CA PRO A 4 20.63 1.35 5.72
C PRO A 4 19.19 1.91 5.66
N ILE A 5 18.64 2.39 6.78
CA ILE A 5 17.30 2.98 6.82
C ILE A 5 17.28 4.39 6.20
N THR A 6 18.41 5.11 6.18
CA THR A 6 18.47 6.50 5.72
C THR A 6 18.88 6.63 4.25
N ASP A 7 19.49 5.60 3.66
CA ASP A 7 20.07 5.65 2.30
C ASP A 7 19.22 4.92 1.24
N ALA A 8 18.07 4.36 1.62
CA ALA A 8 17.15 3.78 0.65
C ALA A 8 16.50 4.89 -0.21
N PRO A 9 16.56 4.80 -1.55
CA PRO A 9 15.92 5.79 -2.41
C PRO A 9 14.41 5.80 -2.13
N ARG A 10 13.83 7.00 -2.01
CA ARG A 10 12.39 7.17 -1.84
C ARG A 10 11.67 6.70 -3.10
N VAL A 11 11.12 5.49 -3.05
CA VAL A 11 10.28 4.94 -4.12
C VAL A 11 8.82 5.33 -3.92
N ARG A 12 8.12 5.61 -5.02
CA ARG A 12 6.66 5.71 -4.98
C ARG A 12 6.10 4.30 -4.84
N ALA A 13 5.09 4.15 -3.98
CA ALA A 13 4.34 2.91 -3.93
C ALA A 13 3.71 2.63 -5.32
N PRO A 14 3.84 1.41 -5.85
CA PRO A 14 3.13 1.01 -7.06
C PRO A 14 1.63 0.99 -6.80
N GLU A 15 0.82 1.19 -7.84
CA GLU A 15 -0.64 1.10 -7.71
C GLU A 15 -1.09 -0.31 -7.30
N LEU A 16 -2.23 -0.38 -6.61
CA LEU A 16 -2.87 -1.62 -6.23
C LEU A 16 -3.32 -2.39 -7.49
N PRO A 17 -3.06 -3.70 -7.59
CA PRO A 17 -3.50 -4.49 -8.74
C PRO A 17 -5.01 -4.39 -8.98
N ALA A 18 -5.39 -4.30 -10.24
CA ALA A 18 -6.79 -4.37 -10.64
C ALA A 18 -7.34 -5.79 -10.42
N GLY A 19 -8.64 -5.90 -10.16
CA GLY A 19 -9.33 -7.18 -10.04
C GLY A 19 -9.10 -7.93 -8.72
N LEU A 20 -8.54 -7.29 -7.69
CA LEU A 20 -8.51 -7.85 -6.34
C LEU A 20 -9.89 -7.81 -5.69
N ASP A 21 -10.21 -8.84 -4.91
CA ASP A 21 -11.37 -8.86 -4.05
C ASP A 21 -11.14 -7.98 -2.82
N TRP A 22 -12.01 -6.99 -2.64
CA TRP A 22 -11.95 -6.08 -1.51
C TRP A 22 -13.04 -6.41 -0.49
N ILE A 23 -12.62 -6.55 0.76
CA ILE A 23 -13.51 -6.69 1.92
C ILE A 23 -13.56 -5.36 2.68
N ASN A 24 -14.66 -5.09 3.39
CA ASN A 24 -14.88 -3.88 4.18
C ASN A 24 -14.88 -2.54 3.39
N THR A 25 -15.04 -2.58 2.07
CA THR A 25 -15.09 -1.39 1.20
C THR A 25 -16.45 -1.16 0.55
N SER A 26 -17.50 -1.81 1.05
CA SER A 26 -18.84 -1.79 0.42
C SER A 26 -18.83 -2.22 -1.05
N GLY A 27 -17.96 -3.16 -1.42
CA GLY A 27 -17.85 -3.71 -2.77
C GLY A 27 -17.03 -2.85 -3.75
N ARG A 28 -16.38 -1.78 -3.27
CA ARG A 28 -15.58 -0.88 -4.12
C ARG A 28 -14.10 -1.23 -4.04
N ALA A 29 -13.41 -1.23 -5.18
CA ALA A 29 -11.96 -1.30 -5.22
C ALA A 29 -11.34 0.04 -4.81
N LEU A 30 -10.25 0.00 -4.05
CA LEU A 30 -9.46 1.19 -3.69
C LEU A 30 -8.30 1.38 -4.67
N THR A 31 -7.94 2.65 -4.91
CA THR A 31 -6.70 3.03 -5.59
C THR A 31 -5.83 3.87 -4.66
N LEU A 32 -4.50 3.82 -4.81
CA LEU A 32 -3.61 4.71 -4.07
C LEU A 32 -3.83 6.18 -4.43
N ALA A 33 -4.30 6.46 -5.65
CA ALA A 33 -4.64 7.82 -6.07
C ALA A 33 -5.74 8.45 -5.19
N GLU A 34 -6.75 7.68 -4.79
CA GLU A 34 -7.83 8.13 -3.89
C GLU A 34 -7.35 8.36 -2.45
N LEU A 35 -6.26 7.72 -2.04
CA LEU A 35 -5.73 7.78 -0.68
C LEU A 35 -4.65 8.84 -0.48
N ARG A 36 -4.36 9.67 -1.49
CA ARG A 36 -3.38 10.74 -1.37
C ARG A 36 -3.74 11.71 -0.23
N GLY A 37 -2.72 12.18 0.47
CA GLY A 37 -2.89 13.03 1.66
C GLY A 37 -3.15 12.25 2.95
N ARG A 38 -3.18 10.91 2.89
CA ARG A 38 -3.28 10.02 4.06
C ARG A 38 -2.02 9.17 4.19
N VAL A 39 -1.73 8.76 5.43
CA VAL A 39 -0.76 7.69 5.68
C VAL A 39 -1.48 6.37 5.43
N VAL A 40 -0.90 5.52 4.59
CA VAL A 40 -1.42 4.19 4.25
C VAL A 40 -0.44 3.14 4.76
N LEU A 41 -0.94 2.17 5.50
CA LEU A 41 -0.19 1.00 5.94
C LEU A 41 -0.66 -0.21 5.14
N LEU A 42 0.26 -0.84 4.42
CA LEU A 42 0.02 -2.14 3.77
C LEU A 42 0.55 -3.23 4.70
N ASP A 43 -0.36 -4.04 5.20
CA ASP A 43 -0.04 -5.20 6.05
C ASP A 43 -0.24 -6.47 5.23
N PHE A 44 0.83 -7.24 5.03
CA PHE A 44 0.83 -8.46 4.24
C PHE A 44 0.67 -9.65 5.20
N TRP A 45 -0.51 -10.26 5.22
CA TRP A 45 -0.87 -11.32 6.16
C TRP A 45 -1.65 -12.45 5.48
N THR A 46 -1.77 -13.58 6.18
CA THR A 46 -2.63 -14.72 5.81
C THR A 46 -3.39 -15.20 7.05
N TYR A 47 -4.55 -15.82 6.87
CA TYR A 47 -5.37 -16.30 8.00
C TYR A 47 -4.80 -17.56 8.68
N GLY A 48 -3.93 -18.32 7.99
CA GLY A 48 -3.38 -19.60 8.47
C GLY A 48 -3.14 -20.60 7.35
#